data_AF-A0A1J3JZ03-F1
#
_entry.id   AF-A0A1J3JZ03-F1
#
_cell.length_a   1.000
_cell.length_b   1.000
_cell.length_c   1.000
_cell.angle_alpha   90.00
_cell.angle_beta   90.00
_cell.angle_gamma   90.00
#
_symmetry.space_group_name_H-M   'P 1'
#
loop_
_entity.id
_entity.type
_entity.pdbx_description
1 polymer ?
#
loop_
_entity_poly.entity_id
_entity_poly.type
_entity_poly.pdbx_seq_one_letter_code
_entity_poly.pdbx_strand_id
1 'polypeptide(L)' 'RTHFGGGKSSGFGLIYDSVENAKKFEPKYRLIRNGLDTKIEKSRKQIKERKNRAKKIRGVKKTKAGDPKKK' A
#
# COMPACT_ATOMS: atom_id res chain seq x y z
N ARG A 1 9.78 -13.32 -18.39
CA ARG A 1 9.45 -14.77 -18.42
C ARG A 1 10.56 -15.46 -19.22
N THR A 2 11.12 -16.52 -18.69
CA THR A 2 12.23 -17.24 -19.36
C THR A 2 11.67 -18.32 -20.27
N HIS A 3 12.31 -18.57 -21.41
CA HIS A 3 11.95 -19.67 -22.31
C HIS A 3 12.24 -21.02 -21.64
N PHE A 4 11.44 -22.04 -21.99
CA PHE A 4 11.69 -23.41 -21.54
C PHE A 4 13.01 -23.91 -22.14
N GLY A 5 13.84 -24.54 -21.32
CA GLY A 5 15.23 -24.89 -21.67
C GLY A 5 16.26 -23.78 -21.42
N GLY A 6 15.83 -22.58 -21.00
CA GLY A 6 16.74 -21.48 -20.65
C GLY A 6 17.31 -20.75 -21.86
N GLY A 7 18.43 -20.05 -21.67
CA GLY A 7 19.16 -19.34 -22.75
C GLY A 7 18.58 -17.99 -23.18
N LYS A 8 17.29 -17.72 -22.94
CA LYS A 8 16.69 -16.41 -23.22
C LYS A 8 15.57 -16.06 -22.25
N SER A 9 15.57 -14.82 -21.78
CA SER A 9 14.50 -14.22 -20.98
C SER A 9 14.03 -12.93 -21.64
N SER A 10 12.71 -12.74 -21.71
CA SER A 10 12.10 -11.49 -22.16
C SER A 10 11.43 -10.76 -21.01
N GLY A 11 11.49 -9.43 -21.06
CA GLY A 11 10.92 -8.53 -20.06
C GLY A 11 10.69 -7.13 -20.65
N PHE A 12 10.05 -6.26 -19.87
CA PHE A 12 9.81 -4.87 -20.22
C PHE A 12 10.46 -3.97 -19.16
N GLY A 13 11.01 -2.84 -19.60
CA GLY A 13 11.56 -1.80 -18.75
C GLY A 13 10.99 -0.45 -19.15
N LEU A 14 10.86 0.44 -18.18
CA LEU A 14 10.42 1.82 -18.38
C LEU A 14 11.57 2.74 -17.95
N ILE A 15 11.88 3.73 -18.78
CA ILE A 15 12.89 4.75 -18.50
C ILE A 15 12.14 6.07 -18.29
N TYR A 16 12.46 6.75 -17.20
CA TYR A 16 11.88 8.06 -16.87
C TYR A 16 13.00 9.08 -16.73
N ASP A 17 12.72 10.33 -17.12
CA ASP A 17 13.70 11.43 -17.03
C ASP A 17 13.98 11.85 -15.58
N SER A 18 13.02 11.64 -14.66
CA SER A 18 13.16 12.00 -13.25
C SER A 18 12.53 10.99 -12.30
N VAL A 19 13.04 10.94 -11.06
CA VAL A 19 12.53 10.06 -10.00
C VAL A 19 11.11 10.46 -9.57
N GLU A 20 10.78 11.74 -9.67
CA GLU A 20 9.45 12.26 -9.33
C GLU A 20 8.38 11.74 -10.29
N ASN A 21 8.70 11.73 -11.60
CA ASN A 21 7.82 11.17 -12.61
C ASN A 21 7.60 9.67 -12.36
N ALA A 22 8.66 8.92 -12.06
CA ALA A 22 8.54 7.51 -11.71
C ALA A 22 7.61 7.29 -10.50
N LYS A 23 7.74 8.08 -9.43
CA LYS A 23 6.87 7.98 -8.24
C LYS A 23 5.40 8.33 -8.51
N LYS A 24 5.12 9.22 -9.46
CA LYS A 24 3.75 9.64 -9.79
C LYS A 24 3.01 8.62 -10.65
N PHE A 25 3.69 8.00 -11.60
CA PHE A 25 3.06 7.14 -12.61
C PHE A 25 3.18 5.64 -12.32
N GLU A 26 4.25 5.19 -11.65
CA GLU A 26 4.40 3.76 -11.34
C GLU A 26 3.43 3.29 -10.26
N PRO A 27 2.90 2.07 -10.38
CA PRO A 27 2.18 1.42 -9.29
C PRO A 27 3.04 1.30 -8.02
N LYS A 28 2.43 1.58 -6.86
CA LYS A 28 3.11 1.54 -5.54
C LYS A 28 3.88 0.24 -5.26
N TYR A 29 3.39 -0.92 -5.74
CA TYR A 29 4.09 -2.19 -5.50
C TYR A 29 5.46 -2.27 -6.22
N ARG A 30 5.64 -1.59 -7.36
CA ARG A 30 6.93 -1.50 -8.07
C ARG A 30 7.87 -0.53 -7.37
N LEU A 31 7.35 0.60 -6.91
CA LEU A 31 8.11 1.57 -6.11
C LEU A 31 8.71 0.93 -4.85
N ILE A 32 7.93 0.10 -4.15
CA ILE A 32 8.40 -0.65 -2.96
C ILE A 32 9.51 -1.65 -3.35
N ARG A 33 9.35 -2.39 -4.45
CA ARG A 33 10.39 -3.35 -4.91
C ARG A 33 11.68 -2.64 -5.32
N ASN A 34 11.57 -1.43 -5.87
CA ASN A 34 12.70 -0.60 -6.26
C ASN A 34 13.29 0.21 -5.09
N GLY A 35 12.73 0.11 -3.87
CA GLY A 35 13.21 0.83 -2.68
C GLY A 35 12.85 2.32 -2.62
N LEU A 36 11.96 2.81 -3.50
CA LEU A 36 11.55 4.22 -3.55
C LEU A 36 10.38 4.57 -2.61
N ASP A 37 9.72 3.56 -2.04
CA ASP A 37 8.61 3.71 -1.09
C ASP A 37 8.64 2.57 -0.06
N THR A 38 8.02 2.78 1.10
CA THR A 38 7.97 1.81 2.19
C THR A 38 6.68 0.99 2.16
N LYS A 39 6.81 -0.30 2.48
CA LYS A 39 5.66 -1.18 2.62
C LYS A 39 4.96 -0.90 3.95
N ILE A 40 3.68 -0.56 3.87
CA ILE A 40 2.84 -0.41 5.06
C ILE A 40 2.14 -1.74 5.32
N GLU A 41 2.51 -2.42 6.39
CA GLU A 41 1.89 -3.69 6.78
C GLU A 41 0.66 -3.44 7.65
N LYS A 42 -0.52 -3.73 7.09
CA LYS A 42 -1.80 -3.63 7.82
C LYS A 42 -2.68 -4.82 7.50
N SER A 43 -3.32 -5.38 8.53
CA SER A 43 -4.29 -6.47 8.34
C SER A 43 -5.65 -5.92 7.88
N ARG A 44 -6.15 -6.46 6.76
CA ARG A 44 -7.50 -6.16 6.24
C ARG A 44 -8.59 -6.47 7.27
N LYS A 45 -8.43 -7.51 8.10
CA LYS A 45 -9.38 -7.89 9.15
C LYS A 45 -9.50 -6.79 10.21
N GLN A 46 -8.37 -6.34 10.77
CA GLN A 46 -8.33 -5.29 11.79
C GLN A 46 -8.95 -3.97 11.30
N ILE A 47 -8.68 -3.57 10.05
CA ILE A 47 -9.27 -2.36 9.45
C ILE A 47 -10.79 -2.48 9.34
N LYS A 48 -11.29 -3.62 8.84
CA LYS A 48 -12.73 -3.85 8.66
C LYS A 48 -13.47 -3.92 10.00
N GLU A 49 -12.91 -4.61 10.98
CA GLU A 49 -13.50 -4.72 12.33
C GLU A 49 -13.54 -3.36 13.04
N ARG A 50 -12.47 -2.55 12.94
CA ARG A 50 -12.46 -1.18 13.47
C ARG A 50 -13.55 -0.33 12.83
N LYS A 51 -13.68 -0.39 11.49
CA LYS A 51 -14.73 0.33 10.75
C LYS A 51 -16.13 -0.08 11.21
N ASN A 52 -16.38 -1.39 11.39
CA ASN A 52 -17.69 -1.89 11.81
C ASN A 52 -18.01 -1.52 13.28
N ARG A 53 -17.03 -1.54 14.18
CA ARG A 53 -17.22 -1.04 15.57
C ARG A 53 -17.55 0.45 15.60
N ALA A 54 -16.82 1.27 14.83
CA ALA A 54 -17.08 2.70 14.74
C ALA A 54 -18.48 3.04 14.19
N LYS A 55 -19.02 2.21 13.28
CA LYS A 55 -20.38 2.37 12.75
C LYS A 55 -21.48 2.10 13.79
N LYS A 56 -21.22 1.28 14.82
CA LYS A 56 -22.21 0.97 15.88
C LYS A 56 -22.41 2.12 16.86
N ILE A 57 -21.47 3.05 16.94
CA ILE A 57 -21.47 4.15 17.92
C ILE A 57 -22.00 5.44 17.27
N ARG A 58 -22.82 6.20 17.98
CA ARG A 58 -23.44 7.47 17.52
C ARG A 58 -23.13 8.62 18.48
N GLY A 59 -23.31 9.86 18.00
CA GLY A 59 -23.12 11.09 18.79
C GLY A 59 -21.70 11.26 19.34
N VAL A 60 -21.58 11.94 20.49
CA VAL A 60 -20.30 12.27 21.16
C VAL A 60 -19.45 11.02 21.49
N LYS A 61 -20.08 9.84 21.65
CA LYS A 61 -19.35 8.58 21.87
C LYS A 61 -18.53 8.15 20.64
N LYS A 62 -18.92 8.57 19.42
CA LYS A 62 -18.22 8.21 18.18
C LYS A 62 -16.92 9.01 18.01
N THR A 63 -16.91 10.29 18.36
CA THR A 63 -15.72 11.14 18.31
C THR A 63 -14.69 10.66 19.34
N LYS A 64 -15.12 10.34 20.57
CA LYS A 64 -14.25 9.79 21.63
C LYS A 64 -13.65 8.40 21.32
N ALA A 65 -14.23 7.64 20.40
CA ALA A 65 -13.71 6.32 20.00
C ALA A 65 -12.66 6.39 18.87
N GLY A 66 -12.54 7.53 18.18
CA GLY A 66 -11.53 7.78 17.15
C GLY A 66 -10.19 8.25 17.72
N ASP A 67 -10.23 8.98 18.84
CA ASP A 67 -9.03 9.37 19.57
C ASP A 67 -8.46 8.17 20.34
N PRO A 68 -7.17 7.85 20.19
CA PRO A 68 -6.52 6.94 21.13
C PRO A 68 -6.68 7.51 22.54
N LYS A 69 -7.03 6.69 23.53
CA LYS A 69 -6.91 7.08 24.95
C LYS A 69 -5.47 7.54 25.13
N LYS A 70 -5.26 8.85 25.25
CA LYS A 70 -3.98 9.40 25.72
C LYS A 70 -3.73 8.72 27.07
N LYS A 71 -2.67 7.92 27.14
CA LYS A 71 -2.06 7.56 28.41
C LYS A 71 -1.41 8.80 28.99
#